data_AF-A0A4Y2JDV4-F1
#
_entry.id   AF-A0A4Y2JDV4-F1
#
_cell.length_a   1.000
_cell.length_b   1.000
_cell.length_c   1.000
_cell.angle_alpha   90.00
_cell.angle_beta   90.00
_cell.angle_gamma   90.00
#
_symmetry.space_group_name_H-M   'P 1'
#
loop_
_entity.id
_entity.type
_entity.pdbx_description
1 polymer ?
#
loop_
_entity_poly.entity_id
_entity_poly.type
_entity_poly.pdbx_seq_one_letter_code
_entity_poly.pdbx_strand_id
1 'polypeptide(L)'
;MTPMLQSAGTLFLECIGLFLCCVGRSSGFGYYSHSESIQRDGTDRLLLILVDGCRWDYPDQDSAGLPGFRKLAENGVRAPYVTPIFPANSYPNWYTIMTGKCFYLEIVF
;
A
#
# COMPACT_ATOMS: atom_id res chain seq x y z
N MET A 1 -58.66 -38.02 -9.17
CA MET A 1 -58.72 -37.08 -8.03
C MET A 1 -57.30 -36.91 -7.52
N THR A 2 -56.82 -35.67 -7.56
CA THR A 2 -55.45 -35.11 -7.37
C THR A 2 -54.75 -35.56 -6.07
N PRO A 3 -53.39 -35.56 -5.97
CA PRO A 3 -52.58 -34.34 -6.09
C PRO A 3 -51.21 -34.45 -6.78
N MET A 4 -51.11 -33.80 -7.94
CA MET A 4 -49.87 -33.27 -8.52
C MET A 4 -49.68 -31.83 -8.01
N LEU A 5 -49.36 -31.62 -6.72
CA LEU A 5 -49.09 -30.26 -6.22
C LEU A 5 -48.29 -30.24 -4.90
N GLN A 6 -47.10 -30.86 -4.90
CA GLN A 6 -46.21 -30.84 -3.72
C GLN A 6 -44.75 -30.48 -4.06
N SER A 7 -44.54 -29.75 -5.16
CA SER A 7 -43.19 -29.32 -5.60
C SER A 7 -42.99 -27.80 -5.59
N ALA A 8 -44.05 -27.00 -5.42
CA ALA A 8 -43.94 -25.53 -5.51
C ALA A 8 -43.69 -24.84 -4.15
N GLY A 9 -44.09 -25.47 -3.03
CA GLY A 9 -43.97 -24.86 -1.69
C GLY A 9 -42.58 -24.96 -1.07
N THR A 10 -41.83 -26.02 -1.36
CA THR A 10 -40.52 -26.29 -0.76
C THR A 10 -39.42 -25.42 -1.36
N LEU A 11 -39.56 -24.99 -2.61
CA LEU A 11 -38.62 -24.08 -3.28
C LEU A 11 -38.75 -22.63 -2.77
N PHE A 12 -39.92 -22.23 -2.26
CA PHE A 12 -40.15 -20.85 -1.82
C PHE A 12 -39.53 -20.57 -0.43
N LEU A 13 -39.44 -21.59 0.42
CA LEU A 13 -38.85 -21.46 1.77
C LEU A 13 -37.31 -21.47 1.76
N GLU A 14 -36.67 -22.19 0.82
CA GLU A 14 -35.21 -22.15 0.63
C GLU A 14 -34.74 -20.77 0.15
N CYS A 15 -35.53 -20.09 -0.70
CA CYS A 15 -35.20 -18.76 -1.21
C CYS A 15 -35.27 -17.66 -0.13
N ILE A 16 -36.13 -17.80 0.88
CA ILE A 16 -36.23 -16.85 2.00
C ILE A 16 -35.08 -17.05 3.00
N GLY A 17 -34.66 -18.32 3.23
CA GLY A 17 -33.52 -18.65 4.09
C GLY A 17 -32.18 -18.10 3.57
N LEU A 18 -31.98 -18.11 2.25
CA LEU A 18 -30.76 -17.56 1.65
C LEU A 18 -30.71 -16.02 1.67
N PHE A 19 -31.87 -15.36 1.58
CA PHE A 19 -31.95 -13.90 1.58
C PHE A 19 -31.71 -13.29 2.98
N LEU A 20 -32.13 -13.99 4.04
CA LEU A 20 -31.93 -13.56 5.43
C LEU A 20 -30.48 -13.78 5.94
N CYS A 21 -29.73 -14.71 5.37
CA CYS A 21 -28.29 -14.84 5.65
C CYS A 21 -27.48 -13.67 5.05
N CYS A 22 -27.93 -13.12 3.92
CA CYS A 22 -27.22 -12.07 3.20
C CYS A 22 -27.46 -10.64 3.76
N VAL A 23 -28.55 -10.40 4.48
CA VAL A 23 -28.86 -9.07 5.03
C VAL A 23 -28.39 -8.90 6.49
N GLY A 24 -28.19 -10.00 7.23
CA GLY A 24 -27.81 -9.97 8.65
C GLY A 24 -26.33 -9.74 8.95
N ARG A 25 -25.46 -9.61 7.94
CA ARG A 25 -24.01 -9.45 8.12
C ARG A 25 -23.46 -8.19 7.47
N SER A 26 -24.17 -7.08 7.60
CA SER A 26 -23.61 -5.73 7.54
C SER A 26 -22.83 -5.41 8.84
N SER A 27 -21.95 -6.34 9.24
CA SER A 27 -20.97 -6.13 10.30
C SER A 27 -19.75 -5.47 9.67
N GLY A 28 -19.79 -4.15 9.54
CA GLY A 28 -18.62 -3.28 9.40
C GLY A 28 -17.78 -3.47 8.12
N PHE A 29 -17.60 -2.38 7.38
CA PHE A 29 -16.41 -2.21 6.55
C PHE A 29 -15.21 -2.05 7.49
N GLY A 30 -14.83 -3.13 8.16
CA GLY A 30 -13.66 -3.21 9.00
C GLY A 30 -12.45 -3.33 8.10
N TYR A 31 -11.56 -2.34 8.16
CA TYR A 31 -10.20 -2.49 7.65
C TYR A 31 -9.57 -3.68 8.38
N TYR A 32 -9.49 -4.84 7.71
CA TYR A 32 -8.68 -5.95 8.18
C TYR A 32 -7.21 -5.52 8.04
N SER A 33 -6.68 -4.87 9.06
CA SER A 33 -5.23 -4.80 9.25
C SER A 33 -4.80 -6.16 9.75
N HIS A 34 -4.32 -6.99 8.83
CA HIS A 34 -3.62 -8.21 9.17
C HIS A 34 -2.28 -7.81 9.80
N SER A 35 -2.26 -7.52 11.10
CA SER A 35 -1.02 -7.47 11.86
C SER A 35 -0.61 -8.90 12.15
N GLU A 36 -0.03 -9.55 11.13
CA GLU A 36 0.70 -10.79 11.31
C GLU A 36 1.87 -10.44 12.25
N SER A 37 1.88 -11.03 13.44
CA SER A 37 3.01 -10.92 14.34
C SER A 37 4.22 -11.50 13.62
N ILE A 38 5.22 -10.64 13.35
CA ILE A 38 6.48 -11.05 12.73
C ILE A 38 7.11 -12.11 13.64
N GLN A 39 6.92 -13.39 13.32
CA GLN A 39 7.94 -14.38 13.63
C GLN A 39 9.21 -13.83 12.99
N ARG A 40 10.22 -13.52 13.80
CA ARG A 40 11.53 -13.05 13.34
C ARG A 40 12.20 -14.21 12.60
N ASP A 41 11.73 -14.48 11.40
CA ASP A 41 12.59 -14.96 10.33
C ASP A 41 13.73 -13.94 10.21
N GLY A 42 14.96 -14.41 10.07
CA GLY A 42 16.19 -13.61 10.14
C GLY A 42 16.37 -12.64 8.97
N THR A 43 15.29 -12.17 8.37
CA THR A 43 15.23 -11.27 7.23
C THR A 43 14.76 -9.89 7.68
N ASP A 44 15.69 -8.92 7.67
CA ASP A 44 15.35 -7.52 7.87
C ASP A 44 14.38 -7.07 6.78
N ARG A 45 13.25 -6.48 7.18
CA ARG A 45 12.22 -6.01 6.26
C ARG A 45 12.65 -4.66 5.68
N LEU A 46 12.69 -4.56 4.35
CA LEU A 46 12.96 -3.31 3.66
C LEU A 46 11.65 -2.58 3.32
N LEU A 47 11.48 -1.37 3.84
CA LEU A 47 10.43 -0.44 3.43
C LEU A 47 11.02 0.65 2.54
N LEU A 48 10.54 0.75 1.31
CA LEU A 48 10.94 1.78 0.36
C LEU A 48 9.80 2.79 0.19
N ILE A 49 10.06 4.05 0.53
CA ILE A 49 9.12 5.17 0.42
C ILE A 49 9.59 6.08 -0.72
N LEU A 50 8.77 6.23 -1.77
CA LEU A 50 9.04 7.15 -2.87
C LEU A 50 8.21 8.42 -2.68
N VAL A 51 8.87 9.56 -2.60
CA VAL A 51 8.22 10.86 -2.45
C VAL A 51 8.42 11.65 -3.75
N ASP A 52 7.34 11.92 -4.47
CA ASP A 52 7.41 12.63 -5.74
C ASP A 52 7.66 14.13 -5.53
N GLY A 53 8.44 14.73 -6.43
CA GLY A 53 8.75 16.16 -6.42
C GLY A 53 9.49 16.68 -5.17
N CYS A 54 10.04 15.80 -4.33
CA CYS A 54 10.83 16.19 -3.16
C CYS A 54 12.23 16.60 -3.59
N ARG A 55 12.46 17.90 -3.73
CA ARG A 55 13.79 18.44 -4.06
C ARG A 55 14.72 18.32 -2.84
N TRP A 56 16.01 18.16 -3.10
CA TRP A 56 17.04 17.90 -2.09
C TRP A 56 17.10 18.94 -0.96
N ASP A 57 16.70 20.18 -1.23
CA ASP A 57 16.70 21.30 -0.28
C ASP A 57 15.43 21.38 0.60
N TYR A 58 14.34 20.70 0.24
CA TYR A 58 13.08 20.80 0.98
C TYR A 58 13.16 20.32 2.44
N PRO A 59 13.88 19.23 2.78
CA PRO A 59 14.04 18.80 4.17
C PRO A 59 14.80 19.81 5.05
N ASP A 60 15.65 20.64 4.42
CA ASP A 60 16.50 21.62 5.10
C ASP A 60 15.81 22.99 5.23
N GLN A 61 14.73 23.23 4.49
CA GLN A 61 13.95 24.46 4.59
C GLN A 61 13.08 24.45 5.85
N ASP A 62 13.43 25.30 6.82
CA ASP A 62 12.72 25.47 8.10
C ASP A 62 11.23 25.78 7.95
N SER A 63 10.83 26.42 6.85
CA SER A 63 9.45 26.81 6.53
C SER A 63 8.53 25.62 6.19
N ALA A 64 9.08 24.50 5.72
CA ALA A 64 8.31 23.30 5.35
C ALA A 64 8.10 22.35 6.54
N GLY A 65 8.87 22.51 7.63
CA GLY A 65 8.65 21.81 8.89
C GLY A 65 8.45 20.30 8.72
N LEU A 66 9.43 19.61 8.13
CA LEU A 66 9.43 18.16 7.94
C LEU A 66 10.23 17.43 9.05
N PRO A 67 9.76 17.42 10.32
CA PRO A 67 10.53 16.89 11.45
C PRO A 67 10.80 15.39 11.32
N GLY A 68 9.96 14.65 10.59
CA GLY A 68 10.16 13.23 10.32
C GLY A 68 11.40 12.97 9.48
N PHE A 69 11.55 13.69 8.36
CA PHE A 69 12.72 13.54 7.48
C PHE A 69 14.01 13.96 8.17
N ARG A 70 13.98 15.01 9.00
CA ARG A 70 15.14 15.40 9.82
C ARG A 70 15.54 14.29 10.80
N LYS A 71 14.60 13.71 11.54
CA LYS A 71 14.89 12.57 12.44
C LYS A 71 15.45 11.37 11.69
N LEU A 72 14.97 11.09 10.48
CA LEU A 72 15.51 10.01 9.64
C LEU A 72 16.95 10.29 9.20
N ALA A 73 17.29 11.54 8.89
CA ALA A 73 18.65 11.95 8.55
C ALA A 73 19.60 11.89 9.76
N GLU A 74 19.13 12.32 10.94
CA GLU A 74 19.92 12.30 12.19
C GLU A 74 20.22 10.89 12.70
N ASN A 75 19.27 9.95 12.54
CA ASN A 75 19.42 8.57 13.02
C ASN A 75 19.84 7.59 11.91
N GLY A 76 20.14 8.09 10.71
CA GLY A 76 20.41 7.28 9.53
C GLY A 76 21.52 7.85 8.66
N VAL A 77 21.48 7.51 7.37
CA VAL A 77 22.43 8.01 6.36
C VAL A 77 21.65 8.87 5.36
N ARG A 78 22.19 10.06 5.06
CA ARG A 78 21.59 10.99 4.09
C ARG A 78 22.61 11.38 3.03
N ALA A 79 22.24 11.14 1.77
CA ALA A 79 22.88 11.71 0.59
C ALA A 79 22.63 13.24 0.51
N PRO A 80 23.60 14.07 0.08
CA PRO A 80 23.38 15.51 -0.11
C PRO A 80 22.37 15.79 -1.24
N TYR A 81 22.38 15.00 -2.31
CA TYR A 81 21.40 15.04 -3.39
C TYR A 81 21.42 13.74 -4.20
N VAL A 82 20.38 13.55 -5.02
CA VAL A 82 20.29 12.47 -6.00
C VAL A 82 20.12 13.11 -7.38
N THR A 83 20.95 12.71 -8.33
CA THR A 83 20.86 13.19 -9.72
C THR A 83 19.82 12.35 -10.47
N PRO A 84 18.65 12.90 -10.85
CA PRO A 84 17.63 12.13 -11.55
C PRO A 84 18.07 11.80 -12.98
N ILE A 85 17.47 10.77 -13.56
CA ILE A 85 17.65 10.50 -14.98
C ILE A 85 16.89 11.51 -15.84
N PHE A 86 17.36 11.75 -17.05
CA PHE A 86 16.67 12.58 -18.02
C PHE A 86 15.72 11.73 -18.89
N PRO A 87 14.45 12.14 -19.10
CA PRO A 87 13.78 13.31 -18.52
C PRO A 87 13.42 13.10 -17.04
N ALA A 88 13.44 14.19 -16.25
CA ALA A 88 13.16 14.17 -14.81
C ALA A 88 11.65 14.00 -14.50
N ASN A 89 11.11 12.84 -14.86
CA ASN A 89 9.72 12.44 -14.63
C ASN A 89 9.66 11.29 -13.60
N SER A 90 8.53 11.13 -12.92
CA SER A 90 8.37 10.21 -11.79
C SER A 90 8.54 8.75 -12.22
N TYR A 91 7.83 8.33 -13.28
CA TYR A 91 7.83 6.92 -13.71
C TYR A 91 9.20 6.41 -14.16
N PRO A 92 9.94 7.12 -15.03
CA PRO A 92 11.29 6.71 -15.40
C PRO A 92 12.24 6.63 -14.21
N ASN A 93 12.20 7.61 -13.29
CA ASN A 93 13.07 7.63 -12.10
C ASN A 93 12.77 6.49 -11.12
N TRP A 94 11.49 6.20 -10.88
CA TRP A 94 11.14 5.07 -10.00
C TRP A 94 11.59 3.75 -10.61
N TYR A 95 11.40 3.56 -11.91
CA TYR A 95 11.82 2.33 -12.59
C TYR A 95 13.35 2.13 -12.51
N THR A 96 14.14 3.19 -12.67
CA THR A 96 15.60 3.08 -12.58
C THR A 96 16.08 2.79 -11.16
N ILE A 97 15.46 3.35 -10.12
CA ILE A 97 15.79 3.02 -8.72
C ILE A 97 15.50 1.54 -8.43
N MET A 98 14.36 1.02 -8.90
CA MET A 98 13.95 -0.37 -8.64
C MET A 98 14.80 -1.40 -9.41
N THR A 99 15.27 -1.04 -10.60
CA THR A 99 15.94 -2.00 -11.51
C THR A 99 17.45 -1.80 -11.61
N GLY A 100 17.98 -0.64 -11.22
CA GLY A 100 19.38 -0.26 -11.42
C GLY A 100 19.80 -0.10 -12.89
N LYS A 101 18.86 -0.04 -13.85
CA LYS A 101 19.16 -0.13 -15.29
C LYS A 101 19.49 1.20 -15.99
N CYS A 102 20.07 2.17 -15.28
CA CYS A 102 20.51 3.41 -15.90
C CYS A 102 21.80 3.93 -15.28
N PHE A 103 22.82 4.15 -16.12
CA PHE A 103 24.15 4.62 -15.72
C PHE A 103 24.19 6.08 -15.24
N TYR A 104 23.13 6.86 -15.47
CA TYR A 104 23.10 8.30 -15.17
C TYR A 104 22.43 8.65 -13.82
N LEU A 105 21.87 7.67 -13.10
CA LEU A 105 21.37 7.89 -11.74
C LEU A 105 22.55 7.84 -10.78
N GLU A 106 22.89 8.97 -10.16
CA GLU A 106 23.98 9.07 -9.20
C GLU A 106 23.43 9.45 -7.81
N ILE A 107 23.74 8.61 -6.82
CA ILE A 107 23.48 8.87 -5.40
C ILE A 107 24.84 9.05 -4.73
N VAL A 108 25.12 10.28 -4.31
CA VAL A 108 26.33 10.59 -3.52
C VAL A 108 25.99 10.32 -2.06
N PHE A 109 26.80 9.57 -1.31
CA PHE A 109 26.57 9.30 0.13
C PHE A 109 27.59 10.03 1.01
#